data_AF-K1Q5E2-F1
#
_entry.id   AF-K1Q5E2-F1
#
_cell.length_a   1.000
_cell.length_b   1.000
_cell.length_c   1.000
_cell.angle_alpha   90.00
_cell.angle_beta   90.00
_cell.angle_gamma   90.00
#
_symmetry.space_group_name_H-M   'P 1'
#
loop_
_entity.id
_entity.type
_entity.pdbx_description
1 polymer ?
#
loop_
_entity_poly.entity_id
_entity_poly.type
_entity_poly.pdbx_seq_one_letter_code
_entity_poly.pdbx_strand_id
1 'polypeptide(L)' 'MRYRNDMLTQPQDLDYNRCHRHTAYRQYILWIHGYLGVRNRQVIPSCCIWAIRDRYPNPSGQYAGFVQGRFG' A
#
# COMPACT_ATOMS: atom_id res chain seq x y z
N MET A 1 -6.16 9.43 -15.60
CA MET A 1 -5.73 8.40 -14.62
C MET A 1 -6.51 7.12 -14.93
N ARG A 2 -5.86 5.99 -15.23
CA ARG A 2 -6.56 4.70 -15.36
C ARG A 2 -6.75 4.12 -13.95
N TYR A 3 -7.97 4.15 -13.44
CA TYR A 3 -8.31 3.48 -12.20
C TYR A 3 -8.14 1.97 -12.41
N ARG A 4 -7.28 1.31 -11.62
CA ARG A 4 -7.12 -0.15 -11.70
C ARG A 4 -8.38 -0.77 -11.09
N ASN A 5 -9.30 -1.23 -11.95
CA ASN A 5 -10.60 -1.79 -11.57
C ASN A 5 -10.55 -3.25 -11.07
N ASP A 6 -9.37 -3.87 -10.98
CA ASP A 6 -9.21 -5.24 -10.42
C ASP A 6 -9.51 -5.32 -8.91
N MET A 7 -9.88 -4.21 -8.27
CA MET A 7 -10.17 -4.13 -6.83
C MET A 7 -11.57 -4.64 -6.46
N LEU A 8 -12.50 -4.71 -7.41
CA LEU A 8 -13.91 -5.07 -7.17
C LEU A 8 -14.19 -6.57 -7.23
N THR A 9 -13.22 -7.37 -7.68
CA THR A 9 -13.38 -8.82 -7.92
C THR A 9 -12.38 -9.62 -7.09
N GLN A 10 -12.17 -9.26 -5.83
CA GLN A 10 -11.48 -10.15 -4.91
C GLN A 10 -12.52 -11.03 -4.21
N PRO A 11 -12.36 -12.37 -4.21
CA PRO A 11 -13.10 -13.21 -3.27
C PRO A 11 -12.85 -12.68 -1.85
N GLN A 12 -13.69 -13.05 -0.89
CA GLN A 12 -13.53 -12.70 0.52
C GLN A 12 -12.26 -13.39 1.09
N ASP A 13 -11.08 -13.01 0.59
CA ASP A 13 -9.80 -13.49 1.04
C ASP A 13 -9.62 -13.06 2.49
N LEU A 14 -8.90 -13.86 3.28
CA LEU A 14 -8.62 -13.68 4.70
C LEU A 14 -8.09 -12.29 5.09
N ASP A 15 -7.67 -11.47 4.13
CA ASP A 15 -7.12 -10.13 4.33
C ASP A 15 -7.63 -9.15 3.27
N TYR A 16 -8.96 -9.01 3.14
CA TYR A 16 -9.66 -8.03 2.27
C TYR A 16 -9.03 -6.62 2.33
N ASN A 17 -8.61 -6.21 3.52
CA ASN A 17 -7.98 -4.92 3.80
C ASN A 17 -6.58 -4.74 3.20
N ARG A 18 -5.93 -5.82 2.76
CA ARG A 18 -4.57 -5.78 2.19
C ARG A 18 -4.47 -4.87 0.99
N CYS A 19 -5.45 -4.94 0.08
CA CYS A 19 -5.47 -4.12 -1.12
C CYS A 19 -5.69 -2.64 -0.79
N HIS A 20 -6.57 -2.34 0.16
CA HIS A 20 -6.80 -0.98 0.66
C HIS A 20 -5.54 -0.38 1.31
N ARG A 21 -4.80 -1.15 2.13
CA ARG A 21 -3.51 -0.71 2.68
C ARG A 21 -2.50 -0.38 1.59
N HIS A 22 -2.33 -1.28 0.62
CA HIS A 22 -1.40 -1.06 -0.50
C HIS A 22 -1.78 0.16 -1.35
N THR A 23 -3.07 0.44 -1.54
CA THR A 23 -3.49 1.66 -2.25
C THR A 23 -3.20 2.89 -1.41
N ALA A 24 -3.52 2.88 -0.12
CA ALA A 24 -3.25 4.00 0.79
C ALA A 24 -1.76 4.34 0.83
N TYR A 25 -0.87 3.33 0.90
CA TYR A 25 0.57 3.55 0.83
C TYR A 25 1.01 4.24 -0.46
N ARG A 26 0.49 3.79 -1.61
CA ARG A 26 0.83 4.39 -2.91
C ARG A 26 0.28 5.80 -3.06
N GLN A 27 -0.95 6.04 -2.59
CA GLN A 27 -1.58 7.36 -2.60
C GLN A 27 -0.78 8.36 -1.76
N TYR A 28 -0.33 7.97 -0.56
CA TYR A 28 0.50 8.84 0.29
C TYR A 28 1.79 9.26 -0.42
N ILE A 29 2.53 8.30 -1.01
CA ILE A 29 3.76 8.60 -1.73
C ILE A 29 3.49 9.49 -2.96
N LEU A 30 2.39 9.25 -3.67
CA LEU A 30 1.97 10.06 -4.80
C LEU A 30 1.62 11.49 -4.38
N TRP A 31 1.02 11.70 -3.20
CA TRP A 31 0.69 13.03 -2.68
C TRP A 31 1.92 13.83 -2.28
N ILE A 32 2.90 13.20 -1.62
CA ILE A 32 4.09 13.92 -1.12
C ILE A 32 5.12 14.16 -2.23
N HIS A 33 5.38 13.15 -3.05
CA HIS A 33 6.48 13.16 -4.02
C HIS A 33 6.03 13.26 -5.47
N GLY A 34 4.72 13.20 -5.75
CA GLY A 34 4.21 13.15 -7.11
C GLY A 34 4.54 11.82 -7.79
N TYR A 35 4.76 11.86 -9.11
CA TYR A 35 5.07 10.66 -9.89
C TYR A 35 6.57 10.38 -9.88
N LEU A 36 7.00 9.33 -9.14
CA LEU A 36 8.42 8.97 -9.00
C LEU A 36 8.98 8.10 -10.14
N GLY A 37 8.14 7.67 -11.09
CA GLY A 37 8.54 6.74 -12.13
C GLY A 37 8.68 5.29 -11.64
N VAL A 38 9.10 4.41 -12.55
CA VAL A 38 9.22 2.97 -12.28
C VAL A 38 10.46 2.74 -11.40
N ARG A 39 10.32 1.86 -10.39
CA ARG A 39 11.39 1.40 -9.48
C ARG A 39 11.94 2.42 -8.46
N ASN A 40 11.53 3.68 -8.49
CA ASN A 40 11.86 4.63 -7.43
C ASN A 40 10.81 4.54 -6.30
N ARG A 41 11.07 3.68 -5.31
CA ARG A 41 10.20 3.47 -4.15
C ARG A 41 10.73 4.25 -2.95
N GLN A 42 9.87 5.07 -2.34
CA GLN A 42 10.20 5.83 -1.13
C GLN A 42 9.56 5.19 0.11
N VAL A 43 10.19 5.41 1.25
CA VAL A 43 9.73 4.89 2.54
C VAL A 43 8.70 5.85 3.14
N ILE A 44 7.56 5.31 3.58
CA ILE A 44 6.52 6.08 4.27
C ILE A 44 6.94 6.21 5.75
N PRO A 45 6.78 7.39 6.37
CA PRO A 45 7.07 7.56 7.79
C PRO A 45 6.17 6.65 8.65
N SER A 46 6.71 6.21 9.79
CA SER A 46 6.05 5.25 10.68
C SER A 46 4.67 5.72 11.16
N CYS A 47 4.54 7.01 11.50
CA CYS A 47 3.27 7.60 11.95
C CYS A 47 2.12 7.38 10.94
N CYS A 48 2.38 7.59 9.65
CA CYS A 48 1.40 7.40 8.59
C CYS A 48 1.09 5.91 8.36
N ILE A 49 2.10 5.04 8.50
CA ILE A 49 1.89 3.59 8.41
C ILE A 49 0.94 3.11 9.51
N TRP A 50 1.13 3.56 10.75
CA TRP A 50 0.26 3.20 11.87
C TRP A 50 -1.18 3.65 11.64
N ALA A 51 -1.39 4.89 11.19
CA ALA A 51 -2.74 5.39 10.88
C ALA A 51 -3.44 4.55 9.79
N ILE A 52 -2.71 4.15 8.74
CA ILE A 52 -3.26 3.30 7.67
C ILE A 52 -3.58 1.90 8.18
N ARG A 53 -2.74 1.33 9.07
CA ARG A 53 -2.97 0.00 9.66
C ARG A 53 -4.13 0.00 10.66
N ASP A 54 -4.34 1.09 11.39
CA ASP A 54 -5.49 1.27 12.28
C ASP A 54 -6.79 1.31 11.49
N ARG A 55 -6.80 2.02 10.35
CA ARG A 55 -7.98 2.08 9.47
C ARG A 55 -8.26 0.77 8.73
N TYR A 56 -7.21 0.04 8.38
CA TYR A 56 -7.28 -1.21 7.61
C TYR A 56 -6.49 -2.32 8.32
N PRO A 57 -7.02 -2.86 9.43
CA PRO A 57 -6.32 -3.85 10.23
C PRO A 57 -6.17 -5.18 9.47
N ASN A 58 -5.08 -5.90 9.73
CA ASN A 58 -4.89 -7.28 9.32
C ASN A 58 -5.42 -8.19 10.43
N PRO A 59 -6.36 -9.11 10.18
CA PRO A 59 -6.85 -10.05 11.19
C PRO A 59 -5.74 -10.92 11.80
N SER A 60 -4.67 -11.22 11.07
CA SER A 60 -3.52 -11.99 11.58
C SER A 60 -2.46 -11.13 12.30
N GLY A 61 -2.57 -9.80 12.27
CA GLY A 61 -1.61 -8.87 12.88
C GLY A 61 -0.20 -8.84 12.27
N GLN A 62 0.08 -9.70 11.28
CA GLN A 62 1.38 -9.79 10.62
C GLN A 62 1.44 -8.81 9.44
N TYR A 63 2.38 -7.86 9.49
CA TYR A 63 2.60 -6.90 8.42
C TYR A 63 3.99 -7.08 7.83
N ALA A 64 4.06 -7.20 6.50
CA ALA A 64 5.34 -7.14 5.80
C ALA A 64 5.94 -5.72 5.88
N GLY A 65 7.26 -5.66 6.08
CA GLY A 65 8.03 -4.41 6.04
C GLY A 65 8.21 -3.87 4.62
N PHE A 66 8.96 -2.78 4.50
CA PHE A 66 9.30 -2.19 3.20
C PHE A 66 10.25 -3.13 2.44
N VAL A 67 9.84 -3.53 1.23
CA VAL A 67 10.68 -4.31 0.31
C VAL A 67 11.22 -3.37 -0.76
N GLN A 68 12.54 -3.18 -0.76
CA GLN A 68 13.23 -2.36 -1.76
C GLN A 68 13.02 -2.98 -3.16
N GLY A 69 12.85 -2.12 -4.17
CA GLY A 69 12.81 -2.59 -5.55
C GLY A 69 14.14 -3.25 -5.91
N ARG A 70 14.11 -4.50 -6.39
CA ARG A 70 15.31 -5.21 -6.84
C ARG A 70 15.98 -4.37 -7.95
N PHE A 71 17.21 -3.92 -7.72
CA PHE A 71 18.04 -3.33 -8.76
C PHE A 71 18.38 -4.44 -9.77
N GLY A 72 17.91 -4.27 -11.00
CA GLY A 72 18.40 -4.94 -12.22
C GLY A 72 18.79 -3.91 -13.25
#